data_AF-A0A495IY79-F1
#
_entry.id   AF-A0A495IY79-F1
#
_cell.length_a   1.000
_cell.length_b   1.000
_cell.length_c   1.000
_cell.angle_alpha   90.00
_cell.angle_beta   90.00
_cell.angle_gamma   90.00
#
_symmetry.space_group_name_H-M   'P 1'
#
loop_
_entity.id
_entity.type
_entity.pdbx_description
1 polymer ?
#
loop_
_entity_poly.entity_id
_entity_poly.type
_entity_poly.pdbx_seq_one_letter_code
_entity_poly.pdbx_strand_id
1 'polypeptide(L)'
;MIDYKNPHQVMLFFEQKQPKNKTENSECLTQQLNYYQKLKSNGKVTVSGDLYNENKIFVILTVSCDSELEDIINNDPALKQNISELVRAMPFVTV
;
A
#
# COMPACT_ATOMS: atom_id res chain seq x y z
N MET A 1 -0.46 24.84 -1.61
CA MET A 1 0.17 23.52 -1.37
C MET A 1 -0.28 23.09 0.00
N ILE A 2 -0.93 21.92 0.12
CA ILE A 2 -1.34 21.39 1.42
C ILE A 2 -0.05 20.88 2.08
N ASP A 3 0.31 21.50 3.20
CA ASP A 3 1.49 21.17 3.99
C ASP A 3 1.04 20.20 5.09
N TYR A 4 1.30 18.90 4.90
CA TYR A 4 0.94 17.80 5.79
C TYR A 4 1.84 17.75 7.03
N LYS A 5 1.88 18.85 7.80
CA LYS A 5 2.71 19.00 9.01
C LYS A 5 2.32 18.02 10.13
N ASN A 6 2.72 16.75 10.01
CA ASN A 6 2.66 15.71 11.03
C ASN A 6 1.24 15.25 11.45
N PRO A 7 1.17 14.07 12.08
CA PRO A 7 0.78 12.80 11.46
C PRO A 7 -0.50 12.89 10.64
N HIS A 8 -0.54 12.22 9.50
CA HIS A 8 -1.72 12.20 8.63
C HIS A 8 -2.03 10.79 8.12
N GLN A 9 -3.25 10.60 7.63
CA GLN A 9 -3.65 9.33 7.03
C GLN A 9 -3.68 9.44 5.51
N VAL A 10 -3.28 8.37 4.84
CA VAL A 10 -3.26 8.25 3.38
C VAL A 10 -3.89 6.93 2.99
N MET A 11 -4.80 6.98 2.03
CA MET A 11 -5.36 5.80 1.39
C MET A 11 -4.61 5.54 0.08
N LEU A 12 -4.02 4.35 -0.02
CA LEU A 12 -3.31 3.86 -1.19
C LEU A 12 -4.15 2.81 -1.91
N PHE A 13 -4.17 2.89 -3.23
CA PHE A 13 -4.81 1.92 -4.11
C PHE A 13 -3.77 1.32 -5.03
N PHE A 14 -3.73 -0.01 -5.04
CA PHE A 14 -2.85 -0.79 -5.87
C PHE A 14 -3.67 -1.56 -6.89
N GLU A 15 -3.12 -1.74 -8.09
CA GLU A 15 -3.66 -2.63 -9.10
C GLU A 15 -2.60 -3.65 -9.51
N GLN A 16 -2.98 -4.91 -9.61
CA GLN A 16 -2.06 -5.95 -10.06
C GLN A 16 -1.89 -5.88 -11.58
N LYS A 17 -0.63 -5.89 -12.02
CA LYS A 17 -0.31 -6.02 -13.44
C LYS A 17 -0.57 -7.45 -13.91
N GLN A 18 -0.84 -7.62 -15.22
CA GLN A 18 -1.00 -8.95 -15.78
C GLN A 18 0.26 -9.79 -15.52
N PRO A 19 0.11 -11.01 -14.96
CA PRO A 19 1.24 -11.86 -14.61
C PRO A 19 2.00 -12.30 -15.86
N LYS A 20 3.31 -12.07 -15.89
CA LYS A 20 4.22 -12.75 -16.84
C LYS A 20 4.45 -14.21 -16.43
N ASN A 21 4.44 -14.49 -15.13
CA ASN A 21 4.60 -15.82 -14.54
C ASN A 21 3.68 -15.96 -13.32
N LYS A 22 2.83 -17.00 -13.26
CA LYS A 22 1.79 -17.13 -12.22
C LYS A 22 2.35 -17.43 -10.83
N THR A 23 3.41 -18.23 -10.75
CA THR A 23 3.95 -18.69 -9.46
C THR A 23 4.72 -17.58 -8.73
N GLU A 24 5.63 -16.90 -9.43
CA GLU A 24 6.42 -15.78 -8.88
C GLU A 24 5.51 -14.62 -8.43
N ASN A 25 4.43 -14.36 -9.17
CA ASN A 25 3.43 -13.37 -8.77
C ASN A 25 2.74 -13.73 -7.44
N SER A 26 2.40 -15.00 -7.23
CA SER A 26 1.71 -15.44 -6.01
C SER A 26 2.58 -15.29 -4.75
N GLU A 27 3.88 -15.58 -4.86
CA GLU A 27 4.82 -15.37 -3.76
C GLU A 27 5.01 -13.87 -3.48
N CYS A 28 5.15 -13.06 -4.53
CA CYS A 28 5.33 -11.61 -4.38
C CYS A 28 4.11 -10.93 -3.74
N LEU A 29 2.90 -11.30 -4.13
CA LEU A 29 1.66 -10.79 -3.52
C LEU A 29 1.53 -11.23 -2.05
N THR A 30 1.96 -12.46 -1.74
CA THR A 30 2.03 -12.93 -0.34
C THR A 30 3.02 -12.10 0.48
N GLN A 31 4.18 -11.76 -0.09
CA GLN A 31 5.16 -10.88 0.56
C GLN A 31 4.61 -9.46 0.77
N GLN A 32 3.86 -8.92 -0.18
CA GLN A 32 3.19 -7.61 -0.05
C GLN A 32 2.15 -7.63 1.07
N LEU A 33 1.33 -8.68 1.16
CA LEU A 33 0.37 -8.84 2.26
C LEU A 33 1.09 -8.89 3.62
N ASN A 34 2.13 -9.71 3.73
CA ASN A 34 2.93 -9.81 4.95
C ASN A 34 3.59 -8.47 5.33
N TYR A 35 4.02 -7.69 4.33
CA TYR A 35 4.58 -6.36 4.54
C TYR A 35 3.57 -5.41 5.21
N TYR A 36 2.36 -5.29 4.67
CA TYR A 36 1.32 -4.45 5.28
C TYR A 36 0.78 -5.01 6.60
N GLN A 37 0.78 -6.33 6.79
CA GLN A 37 0.46 -6.92 8.10
C GLN A 37 1.48 -6.53 9.18
N LYS A 38 2.79 -6.46 8.86
CA LYS A 38 3.81 -5.96 9.79
C LYS A 38 3.63 -4.48 10.09
N LEU A 39 3.28 -3.67 9.08
CA LEU A 39 2.94 -2.26 9.31
C LEU A 39 1.69 -2.12 10.19
N LYS A 40 0.71 -3.01 10.05
CA LYS A 40 -0.48 -3.08 10.92
C LYS A 40 -0.11 -3.39 12.37
N SER A 41 0.76 -4.38 12.62
CA SER A 41 1.22 -4.69 13.98
C SER A 41 1.99 -3.53 14.63
N ASN A 42 2.59 -2.67 13.81
CA ASN A 42 3.30 -1.47 14.26
C ASN A 42 2.38 -0.22 14.37
N GLY A 43 1.06 -0.38 14.20
CA GLY A 43 0.09 0.71 14.29
C GLY A 43 0.06 1.67 13.08
N LYS A 44 0.76 1.32 11.98
CA LYS A 44 0.87 2.16 10.78
C LYS A 44 -0.24 1.89 9.77
N VAL A 45 -0.74 0.66 9.66
CA VAL A 45 -1.91 0.34 8.84
C VAL A 45 -3.15 0.34 9.72
N THR A 46 -4.13 1.18 9.38
CA THR A 46 -5.44 1.18 10.04
C THR A 46 -6.36 0.11 9.46
N VAL A 47 -6.45 0.06 8.12
CA VAL A 47 -7.28 -0.89 7.38
C VAL A 47 -6.56 -1.31 6.11
N SER A 48 -6.73 -2.56 5.72
CA SER A 48 -6.31 -3.09 4.41
C SER A 48 -7.33 -4.11 3.94
N GLY A 49 -7.54 -4.21 2.64
CA GLY A 49 -8.42 -5.22 2.07
C GLY A 49 -8.40 -5.26 0.55
N ASP A 50 -9.10 -6.24 0.02
CA ASP A 50 -9.32 -6.40 -1.41
C ASP A 50 -10.62 -5.70 -1.80
N LEU A 51 -10.62 -5.01 -2.93
CA LEU A 51 -11.84 -4.49 -3.54
C LEU A 51 -12.50 -5.61 -4.34
N TYR A 52 -13.68 -6.07 -3.89
CA TYR A 52 -14.43 -7.15 -4.55
C TYR A 52 -14.53 -6.93 -6.06
N ASN A 53 -14.24 -7.98 -6.83
CA ASN A 53 -14.26 -8.03 -8.31
C ASN A 53 -13.20 -7.20 -9.05
N GLU A 54 -12.24 -6.59 -8.36
CA GLU A 54 -11.10 -5.92 -8.99
C GLU A 54 -9.80 -6.53 -8.46
N ASN A 55 -8.78 -6.66 -9.30
CA ASN A 55 -7.42 -7.05 -8.86
C ASN A 55 -6.75 -5.88 -8.13
N LYS A 56 -7.46 -5.29 -7.16
CA LYS A 56 -7.08 -4.06 -6.48
C LYS A 56 -7.06 -4.25 -4.99
N ILE A 57 -5.95 -3.84 -4.40
CA ILE A 57 -5.73 -3.81 -2.96
C ILE A 57 -5.80 -2.37 -2.52
N PHE A 58 -6.46 -2.11 -1.39
CA PHE A 58 -6.37 -0.80 -0.74
C PHE A 58 -5.74 -0.93 0.65
N VAL A 59 -5.00 0.10 1.03
CA VAL A 59 -4.38 0.22 2.36
C VAL A 59 -4.57 1.64 2.86
N ILE A 60 -5.04 1.79 4.10
CA ILE A 60 -5.08 3.06 4.82
C ILE A 60 -3.92 3.07 5.81
N LEU A 61 -2.98 4.00 5.58
CA LEU A 61 -1.79 4.21 6.37
C LEU A 61 -1.93 5.45 7.25
N THR A 62 -1.35 5.41 8.45
CA THR A 62 -1.02 6.57 9.27
C THR A 62 0.49 6.79 9.20
N VAL A 63 0.92 7.92 8.68
CA VAL A 63 2.33 8.29 8.53
C VAL A 63 2.64 9.57 9.31
N SER A 64 3.86 9.67 9.82
CA SER A 64 4.35 10.84 10.55
C SER A 64 4.74 11.97 9.60
N CYS A 65 5.17 11.66 8.37
CA CYS A 65 5.53 12.63 7.34
C CYS A 65 5.56 11.98 5.94
N ASP A 66 5.69 12.80 4.90
CA ASP A 66 5.73 12.34 3.50
C ASP A 66 6.94 11.44 3.22
N SER A 67 8.08 11.66 3.87
CA SER A 67 9.25 10.78 3.72
C SER A 67 8.99 9.36 4.23
N GLU A 68 8.22 9.21 5.31
CA GLU A 68 7.82 7.87 5.78
C GLU A 68 6.87 7.20 4.77
N LEU A 69 5.97 7.96 4.17
CA LEU A 69 5.10 7.44 3.12
C LEU A 69 5.91 6.97 1.91
N GLU A 70 6.87 7.77 1.45
CA GLU A 70 7.79 7.40 0.37
C GLU A 70 8.58 6.15 0.72
N ASP A 71 9.11 6.03 1.94
CA ASP A 71 9.82 4.84 2.40
C ASP A 71 8.92 3.59 2.40
N ILE A 72 7.65 3.73 2.79
CA ILE A 72 6.69 2.61 2.76
C ILE A 72 6.45 2.16 1.33
N ILE A 73 6.15 3.11 0.43
CA ILE A 73 5.90 2.83 -1.00
C ILE A 73 7.15 2.21 -1.66
N ASN A 74 8.31 2.81 -1.42
CA ASN A 74 9.58 2.34 -1.98
C ASN A 74 9.99 0.98 -1.45
N ASN A 75 9.43 0.51 -0.33
CA ASN A 75 9.69 -0.80 0.26
C ASN A 75 8.60 -1.86 0.01
N ASP A 76 7.52 -1.50 -0.69
CA ASP A 76 6.48 -2.44 -1.09
C ASP A 76 7.05 -3.53 -2.04
N PRO A 77 6.98 -4.83 -1.67
CA PRO A 77 7.51 -5.91 -2.49
C PRO A 77 6.92 -6.00 -3.90
N ALA A 78 5.62 -5.78 -4.05
CA ALA A 78 4.93 -5.91 -5.33
C ALA A 78 5.19 -4.69 -6.24
N LEU A 79 5.42 -3.51 -5.66
CA LEU A 79 5.88 -2.36 -6.44
C LEU A 79 7.33 -2.54 -6.90
N LYS A 80 8.24 -2.99 -6.00
CA LYS A 80 9.65 -3.25 -6.35
C LYS A 80 9.81 -4.25 -7.48
N GLN A 81 9.02 -5.32 -7.44
CA GLN A 81 9.06 -6.38 -8.45
C GLN A 81 8.19 -6.08 -9.68
N ASN A 82 7.59 -4.88 -9.75
CA ASN A 82 6.73 -4.45 -10.85
C ASN A 82 5.55 -5.43 -11.11
N ILE A 83 5.05 -6.04 -10.04
CA ILE A 83 3.89 -6.94 -10.03
C ILE A 83 2.60 -6.16 -9.80
N SER A 84 2.66 -5.09 -9.00
CA SER A 84 1.57 -4.15 -8.79
C SER A 84 1.99 -2.73 -9.17
N GLU A 85 1.01 -1.86 -9.35
CA GLU A 85 1.20 -0.43 -9.50
C GLU A 85 0.35 0.33 -8.48
N LEU A 86 0.92 1.40 -7.93
CA LEU A 86 0.17 2.36 -7.15
C LEU A 86 -0.63 3.25 -8.10
N VAL A 87 -1.93 3.01 -8.22
CA VAL A 87 -2.81 3.73 -9.15
C VAL A 87 -3.32 5.04 -8.56
N ARG A 88 -3.41 5.12 -7.24
CA ARG A 88 -3.89 6.31 -6.54
C ARG A 88 -3.38 6.38 -5.11
N ALA A 89 -2.97 7.57 -4.70
CA ALA A 89 -2.76 7.93 -3.31
C ALA A 89 -3.63 9.16 -2.99
N MET A 90 -4.37 9.14 -1.89
CA MET A 90 -5.17 10.29 -1.47
C MET A 90 -5.16 10.47 0.04
N PRO A 91 -5.26 11.72 0.54
CA PRO A 91 -5.44 11.97 1.97
C PRO A 91 -6.71 11.29 2.47
N PHE A 92 -6.63 10.72 3.66
CA PHE A 92 -7.76 10.13 4.36
C PHE A 92 -7.97 10.89 5.68
N VAL A 93 -9.22 11.19 6.01
CA VAL A 93 -9.59 11.85 7.26
C VAL A 93 -10.77 11.09 7.83
N THR A 94 -10.59 10.50 9.01
CA THR A 94 -11.71 9.96 9.80
C THR A 94 -12.49 11.12 10.40
N VAL A 95 -13.79 11.19 10.12
CA VAL A 95 -14.73 12.18 10.69
C VAL A 95 -15.19 11.73 12.07
#